data_AF-A0A956V7X3-F1
#
_entry.id   AF-A0A956V7X3-F1
#
_cell.length_a   1.000
_cell.length_b   1.000
_cell.length_c   1.000
_cell.angle_alpha   90.00
_cell.angle_beta   90.00
_cell.angle_gamma   90.00
#
_symmetry.space_group_name_H-M   'P 1'
#
loop_
_entity.id
_entity.type
_entity.pdbx_description
1 polymer ?
#
loop_
_entity_poly.entity_id
_entity_poly.type
_entity_poly.pdbx_seq_one_letter_code
_entity_poly.pdbx_strand_id
1 'polypeptide(L)'
;MLEAKTFFKKRSRFFYVIGIFLVLGSAVLWFFLSWRTQQRVPEFYFEEERWERQRPELRAQLSWLESAIEEGFNQNEVNRIFAIIKTNLKANLSQSEEHKDQWKVLEPLLSDLGDAVVMQKGTANELINKLQQALSPEALARY
;
A
#
# COMPACT_ATOMS: atom_id res chain seq x y z
N MET A 1 32.58 -68.25 13.63
CA MET A 1 32.27 -67.24 14.67
C MET A 1 32.94 -65.87 14.45
N LEU A 2 33.81 -65.69 13.45
CA LEU A 2 34.51 -64.41 13.17
C LEU A 2 33.89 -63.54 12.04
N GLU A 3 32.87 -64.00 11.32
CA GLU A 3 32.25 -63.25 10.20
C GLU A 3 31.05 -62.36 10.59
N ALA A 4 30.49 -62.53 11.78
CA ALA A 4 29.34 -61.72 12.22
C ALA A 4 29.74 -60.28 12.59
N LYS A 5 31.00 -60.03 12.97
CA LYS A 5 31.48 -58.69 13.39
C LYS A 5 31.60 -57.70 12.22
N THR A 6 31.77 -58.16 10.98
CA THR A 6 31.89 -57.29 9.79
C THR A 6 30.55 -56.89 9.19
N PHE A 7 29.50 -57.72 9.31
CA PHE A 7 28.15 -57.37 8.84
C PHE A 7 27.48 -56.26 9.68
N PHE A 8 27.65 -56.28 11.00
CA PHE A 8 27.07 -55.25 11.89
C PHE A 8 27.70 -53.87 11.71
N LYS A 9 29.02 -53.79 11.44
CA LYS A 9 29.73 -52.52 11.25
C LYS A 9 29.30 -51.79 9.97
N LYS A 10 28.91 -52.53 8.92
CA LYS A 10 28.43 -51.95 7.65
C LYS A 10 26.98 -51.43 7.76
N ARG A 11 26.10 -52.15 8.46
CA ARG A 11 24.73 -51.69 8.75
C ARG A 11 24.69 -50.44 9.64
N SER A 12 25.55 -50.35 10.66
CA SER A 12 25.61 -49.18 11.55
C SER A 12 26.00 -47.88 10.81
N ARG A 13 26.92 -47.95 9.84
CA ARG A 13 27.30 -46.79 9.00
C ARG A 13 26.17 -46.34 8.08
N PHE A 14 25.38 -47.28 7.56
CA PHE A 14 24.24 -46.96 6.70
C PHE A 14 23.16 -46.17 7.45
N PHE A 15 22.83 -46.58 8.69
CA PHE A 15 21.89 -45.83 9.54
C PHE A 15 22.41 -44.44 9.92
N TYR A 16 23.72 -44.30 10.16
CA TYR A 16 24.34 -43.00 10.45
C TYR A 16 24.23 -42.02 9.27
N VAL A 17 24.47 -42.51 8.04
CA VAL A 17 24.33 -41.71 6.82
C VAL A 17 22.87 -41.28 6.61
N ILE A 18 21.90 -42.19 6.78
CA ILE A 18 20.47 -41.85 6.67
C ILE A 18 20.07 -40.81 7.72
N GLY A 19 20.55 -40.93 8.96
CA GLY A 19 20.29 -39.96 10.01
C GLY A 19 20.78 -38.56 9.65
N ILE A 20 21.99 -38.45 9.07
CA ILE A 20 22.53 -37.17 8.60
C ILE A 20 21.66 -36.56 7.48
N PHE A 21 21.23 -37.37 6.51
CA PHE A 21 20.37 -36.90 5.43
C PHE A 21 19.00 -36.42 5.93
N LEU A 22 18.42 -37.11 6.93
CA LEU A 22 17.15 -36.69 7.54
C LEU A 22 17.29 -35.35 8.25
N VAL A 23 18.35 -35.16 9.05
CA VAL A 23 18.60 -33.90 9.77
C VAL A 23 18.85 -32.74 8.80
N LEU A 24 19.69 -32.95 7.78
CA LEU A 24 19.94 -31.95 6.74
C LEU A 24 18.66 -31.60 5.96
N GLY A 25 17.86 -32.59 5.60
CA GLY A 25 16.57 -32.38 4.92
C GLY A 25 15.61 -31.53 5.75
N SER A 26 15.49 -31.81 7.05
CA SER A 26 14.66 -31.02 7.96
C SER A 26 15.19 -29.59 8.17
N ALA A 27 16.51 -29.39 8.22
CA ALA A 27 17.10 -28.06 8.33
C ALA A 27 16.85 -27.21 7.07
N VAL A 28 16.97 -27.82 5.88
CA VAL A 28 16.64 -27.18 4.60
C VAL A 28 15.15 -26.84 4.55
N LEU A 29 14.26 -27.76 4.93
CA LEU A 29 12.82 -27.50 4.98
C LEU A 29 12.49 -26.34 5.93
N TRP A 30 13.12 -26.30 7.11
CA TRP A 30 12.93 -25.23 8.08
C TRP A 30 13.45 -23.89 7.55
N PHE A 31 14.61 -23.89 6.89
CA PHE A 31 15.13 -22.69 6.21
C PHE A 31 14.19 -22.19 5.11
N PHE A 32 13.66 -23.09 4.27
CA PHE A 32 12.69 -22.73 3.24
C PHE A 32 11.38 -22.19 3.82
N LEU A 33 10.87 -22.77 4.91
CA LEU A 33 9.67 -22.28 5.61
C LEU A 33 9.90 -20.91 6.23
N SER A 34 11.02 -20.73 6.94
CA SER A 34 11.42 -19.45 7.56
C SER A 34 11.72 -18.36 6.53
N TRP A 35 12.28 -18.74 5.38
CA TRP A 35 12.50 -17.82 4.26
C TRP A 35 11.16 -17.40 3.62
N ARG A 36 10.21 -18.34 3.46
CA ARG A 36 8.86 -18.03 2.96
C ARG A 36 8.07 -17.14 3.91
N THR A 37 8.28 -17.25 5.22
CA THR A 37 7.63 -16.36 6.20
C THR A 37 8.31 -15.00 6.27
N GLN A 38 9.64 -14.89 6.10
CA GLN A 38 10.34 -13.60 6.04
C GLN A 38 10.08 -12.81 4.75
N GLN A 39 9.85 -13.48 3.61
CA GLN A 39 9.41 -12.80 2.38
C GLN A 39 7.96 -12.31 2.43
N ARG A 40 7.19 -12.73 3.43
CA ARG A 40 5.95 -12.07 3.82
C ARG A 40 6.24 -11.12 4.98
N VAL A 41 7.08 -10.12 4.73
CA VAL A 41 6.93 -8.88 5.49
C VAL A 41 5.47 -8.46 5.27
N PRO A 42 4.65 -8.33 6.32
CA PRO A 42 3.24 -8.01 6.11
C PRO A 42 3.18 -6.70 5.33
N GLU A 43 2.66 -6.74 4.09
CA GLU A 43 2.44 -5.56 3.25
C GLU A 43 1.67 -4.46 4.01
N PHE A 44 0.90 -4.88 5.03
CA PHE A 44 0.22 -4.08 6.03
C PHE A 44 1.09 -2.97 6.68
N TYR A 45 2.34 -3.23 7.06
CA TYR A 45 3.19 -2.20 7.70
C TYR A 45 3.66 -1.10 6.73
N PHE A 46 3.59 -1.33 5.42
CA PHE A 46 3.98 -0.35 4.41
C PHE A 46 2.81 0.44 3.85
N GLU A 47 1.56 0.06 4.14
CA GLU A 47 0.38 0.76 3.62
C GLU A 47 0.07 2.02 4.44
N GLU A 48 0.06 1.91 5.77
CA GLU A 48 -0.14 3.04 6.68
C GLU A 48 0.95 4.11 6.50
N GLU A 49 2.21 3.68 6.36
CA GLU A 49 3.36 4.58 6.17
C GLU A 49 3.35 5.26 4.79
N ARG A 50 2.84 4.60 3.74
CA ARG A 50 2.68 5.21 2.40
C ARG A 50 1.59 6.28 2.43
N TRP A 51 0.47 6.01 3.09
CA TRP A 51 -0.61 6.97 3.21
C TRP A 51 -0.22 8.20 4.07
N GLU A 52 0.49 7.99 5.18
CA GLU A 52 1.04 9.10 5.97
C GLU A 52 1.99 9.99 5.17
N ARG A 53 2.80 9.42 4.28
CA ARG A 53 3.69 10.19 3.40
C ARG A 53 2.95 10.92 2.28
N GLN A 54 1.84 10.38 1.78
CA GLN A 54 1.10 10.94 0.64
C GLN A 54 0.03 11.97 1.02
N ARG A 55 -0.48 11.93 2.25
CA ARG A 55 -1.44 12.90 2.79
C ARG A 55 -0.98 14.38 2.66
N PRO A 56 0.26 14.75 3.05
CA PRO A 56 0.73 16.12 2.86
C PRO A 56 0.89 16.49 1.38
N GLU A 57 1.25 15.54 0.52
CA GLU A 57 1.36 15.76 -0.93
C GLU A 57 0.00 16.08 -1.55
N LEU A 58 -1.05 15.32 -1.19
CA LEU A 58 -2.41 15.57 -1.67
C LEU A 58 -2.96 16.92 -1.19
N ARG A 59 -2.69 17.28 0.07
CA ARG A 59 -3.05 18.60 0.60
C ARG A 59 -2.34 19.73 -0.15
N ALA A 60 -1.05 19.56 -0.45
CA ALA A 60 -0.30 20.53 -1.23
C ALA A 60 -0.85 20.68 -2.66
N GLN A 61 -1.23 19.57 -3.30
CA GLN A 61 -1.83 19.62 -4.64
C GLN A 61 -3.22 20.29 -4.64
N LEU A 62 -4.04 20.05 -3.61
CA LEU A 62 -5.35 20.72 -3.45
C LEU A 62 -5.20 22.21 -3.15
N SER A 63 -4.24 22.59 -2.30
CA SER A 63 -3.92 24.00 -2.04
C SER A 63 -3.40 24.69 -3.30
N TRP A 64 -2.60 24.00 -4.13
CA TRP A 64 -2.18 24.52 -5.41
C TRP A 64 -3.35 24.72 -6.40
N LEU A 65 -4.31 23.78 -6.42
CA LEU A 65 -5.54 23.94 -7.22
C LEU A 65 -6.38 25.13 -6.73
N GLU A 66 -6.50 25.33 -5.42
CA GLU A 66 -7.18 26.48 -4.81
C GLU A 66 -6.54 27.80 -5.26
N SER A 67 -5.21 27.91 -5.11
CA SER A 67 -4.47 29.10 -5.57
C SER A 67 -4.62 29.31 -7.08
N ALA A 68 -4.58 28.26 -7.90
CA ALA A 68 -4.78 28.39 -9.34
C ALA A 68 -6.17 28.94 -9.69
N ILE A 69 -7.21 28.53 -8.96
CA ILE A 69 -8.58 29.03 -9.14
C ILE A 69 -8.71 30.50 -8.70
N GLU A 70 -8.11 30.85 -7.56
CA GLU A 70 -8.10 32.21 -6.98
C GLU A 70 -7.33 33.20 -7.87
N GLU A 71 -6.14 32.82 -8.31
CA GLU A 71 -5.29 33.59 -9.23
C GLU A 71 -5.89 33.68 -10.65
N GLY A 72 -6.91 32.86 -10.93
CA GLY A 72 -7.66 32.91 -12.17
C GLY A 72 -6.95 32.32 -13.37
N PHE A 73 -6.25 31.21 -13.14
CA PHE A 73 -5.68 30.37 -14.19
C PHE A 73 -6.72 30.01 -15.25
N ASN A 74 -6.26 29.73 -16.47
CA ASN A 74 -7.13 29.29 -17.54
C ASN A 74 -7.80 27.97 -17.15
N GLN A 75 -9.08 27.81 -17.50
CA GLN A 75 -9.83 26.58 -17.29
C GLN A 75 -9.09 25.32 -17.77
N ASN A 76 -8.34 25.39 -18.87
CA ASN A 76 -7.51 24.28 -19.34
C ASN A 76 -6.37 23.92 -18.38
N GLU A 77 -5.76 24.91 -17.72
CA GLU A 77 -4.70 24.69 -16.74
C GLU A 77 -5.30 24.08 -15.47
N VAL A 78 -6.39 24.65 -14.96
CA VAL A 78 -7.12 24.13 -13.80
C VAL A 78 -7.58 22.69 -14.04
N ASN A 79 -8.13 22.38 -15.22
CA ASN A 79 -8.53 21.02 -15.62
C ASN A 79 -7.35 20.05 -15.64
N ARG A 80 -6.17 20.50 -16.09
CA ARG A 80 -4.96 19.68 -16.13
C ARG A 80 -4.45 19.37 -14.72
N ILE A 81 -4.47 20.37 -13.83
CA ILE A 81 -4.11 20.21 -12.40
C ILE A 81 -5.05 19.22 -11.73
N PHE A 82 -6.36 19.40 -11.92
CA PHE A 82 -7.37 18.51 -11.37
C PHE A 82 -7.22 17.07 -11.89
N ALA A 83 -6.93 16.87 -13.17
CA ALA A 83 -6.69 15.54 -13.74
C ALA A 83 -5.49 14.82 -13.11
N ILE A 84 -4.42 15.56 -12.80
CA ILE A 84 -3.24 15.03 -12.09
C ILE A 84 -3.63 14.59 -10.67
N ILE A 85 -4.33 15.45 -9.93
CA ILE A 85 -4.81 15.16 -8.56
C ILE A 85 -5.68 13.91 -8.54
N LYS A 86 -6.66 13.81 -9.45
CA LYS A 86 -7.56 12.66 -9.58
C LYS A 86 -6.81 11.37 -9.89
N THR A 87 -5.81 11.44 -10.78
CA THR A 87 -5.00 10.28 -11.16
C THR A 87 -4.16 9.79 -9.99
N ASN A 88 -3.50 10.69 -9.27
CA ASN A 88 -2.69 10.37 -8.09
C ASN A 88 -3.55 9.78 -6.97
N LEU A 89 -4.69 10.40 -6.66
CA LEU A 89 -5.64 9.91 -5.66
C LEU A 89 -6.13 8.50 -5.98
N LYS A 90 -6.55 8.25 -7.23
CA LYS A 90 -7.02 6.93 -7.64
C LYS A 90 -5.91 5.88 -7.59
N ALA A 91 -4.70 6.21 -8.05
CA ALA A 91 -3.57 5.28 -8.03
C ALA A 91 -3.20 4.84 -6.61
N ASN A 92 -3.34 5.76 -5.64
CA ASN A 92 -2.91 5.55 -4.27
C ASN A 92 -3.98 4.94 -3.37
N LEU A 93 -5.24 5.37 -3.48
CA LEU A 93 -6.32 4.91 -2.59
C LEU A 93 -7.02 3.64 -3.07
N SER A 94 -7.01 3.34 -4.37
CA SER A 94 -7.67 2.11 -4.88
C SER A 94 -6.87 0.83 -4.65
N GLN A 95 -5.59 0.95 -4.26
CA GLN A 95 -4.69 -0.19 -4.09
C GLN A 95 -4.66 -0.75 -2.65
N SER A 96 -5.13 0.00 -1.66
CA SER A 96 -5.18 -0.46 -0.27
C SER A 96 -6.60 -0.90 0.10
N GLU A 97 -6.75 -2.14 0.57
CA GLU A 97 -8.02 -2.64 1.11
C GLU A 97 -8.45 -1.86 2.37
N GLU A 98 -7.48 -1.35 3.14
CA GLU A 98 -7.70 -0.63 4.39
C GLU A 98 -8.19 0.80 4.18
N HIS A 99 -7.94 1.39 3.01
CA HIS A 99 -8.36 2.75 2.67
C HIS A 99 -9.53 2.81 1.68
N LYS A 100 -10.16 1.67 1.35
CA LYS A 100 -11.34 1.62 0.49
C LYS A 100 -12.50 2.45 1.02
N ASP A 101 -12.71 2.47 2.33
CA ASP A 101 -13.81 3.23 2.93
C ASP A 101 -13.53 4.74 2.93
N GLN A 102 -12.26 5.14 3.07
CA GLN A 102 -11.82 6.52 2.87
C GLN A 102 -11.96 6.95 1.40
N TRP A 103 -11.65 6.06 0.45
CA TRP A 103 -11.87 6.31 -0.99
C TRP A 103 -13.35 6.56 -1.31
N LYS A 104 -14.27 5.76 -0.75
CA LYS A 104 -15.71 5.94 -0.98
C LYS A 104 -16.24 7.31 -0.56
N VAL A 105 -15.59 7.95 0.43
CA VAL A 105 -15.93 9.31 0.88
C VAL A 105 -15.28 10.39 0.00
N LEU A 106 -14.03 10.17 -0.41
CA LEU A 106 -13.26 11.15 -1.19
C LEU A 106 -13.62 11.15 -2.68
N GLU A 107 -13.97 10.00 -3.26
CA GLU A 107 -14.35 9.85 -4.67
C GLU A 107 -15.51 10.75 -5.11
N PRO A 108 -16.67 10.80 -4.40
CA PRO A 108 -17.76 11.69 -4.78
C PRO A 108 -17.36 13.16 -4.66
N LEU A 109 -16.63 13.55 -3.61
CA LEU A 109 -16.16 14.93 -3.43
C LEU A 109 -15.19 15.36 -4.55
N LEU A 110 -14.34 14.45 -5.03
CA LEU A 110 -13.47 14.70 -6.17
C LEU A 110 -14.28 14.81 -7.46
N SER A 111 -15.27 13.94 -7.67
CA SER A 111 -16.15 14.02 -8.83
C SER A 111 -16.89 15.35 -8.87
N ASP A 112 -17.51 15.73 -7.76
CA ASP A 112 -18.24 17.00 -7.60
C ASP A 112 -17.32 18.20 -7.80
N LEU A 113 -16.06 18.13 -7.32
CA LEU A 113 -15.06 19.17 -7.55
C LEU A 113 -14.70 19.26 -9.04
N GLY A 114 -14.56 18.13 -9.73
CA GLY A 114 -14.32 18.12 -11.18
C GLY A 114 -15.45 18.79 -11.96
N ASP A 115 -16.70 18.50 -11.59
CA ASP A 115 -17.87 19.12 -12.20
C ASP A 115 -17.97 20.62 -11.87
N ALA A 116 -17.63 21.02 -10.63
CA ALA A 116 -17.63 22.41 -10.19
C ALA A 116 -16.51 23.25 -10.82
N VAL A 117 -15.31 22.66 -11.02
CA VAL A 117 -14.21 23.29 -11.77
C VAL A 117 -14.64 23.59 -13.21
N VAL A 118 -15.49 22.75 -13.80
CA VAL A 118 -16.09 23.00 -15.12
C VAL A 118 -17.17 24.10 -15.07
N MET A 119 -17.92 24.22 -13.97
CA MET A 119 -19.13 25.07 -13.86
C MET A 119 -18.96 26.46 -13.19
N GLN A 120 -17.73 26.89 -12.84
CA GLN A 120 -17.33 28.23 -12.31
C GLN A 120 -17.10 28.34 -10.78
N LYS A 121 -15.85 28.78 -10.49
CA LYS A 121 -15.18 29.41 -9.32
C LYS A 121 -15.82 29.46 -7.91
N GLY A 122 -17.13 29.53 -7.73
CA GLY A 122 -17.74 29.67 -6.40
C GLY A 122 -17.86 28.35 -5.64
N THR A 123 -18.33 27.30 -6.33
CA THR A 123 -18.54 25.97 -5.76
C THR A 123 -17.24 25.17 -5.62
N ALA A 124 -16.24 25.47 -6.45
CA ALA A 124 -14.97 24.74 -6.45
C ALA A 124 -14.17 24.95 -5.14
N ASN A 125 -14.09 26.18 -4.62
CA ASN A 125 -13.36 26.44 -3.37
C ASN A 125 -14.05 25.84 -2.14
N GLU A 126 -15.39 25.82 -2.12
CA GLU A 126 -16.14 25.16 -1.05
C GLU A 126 -15.91 23.65 -1.07
N LEU A 127 -15.84 23.06 -2.27
CA LEU A 127 -15.55 21.64 -2.45
C LEU A 127 -14.09 21.31 -2.13
N ILE A 128 -13.12 22.17 -2.48
CA ILE A 128 -11.72 22.02 -2.08
C ILE A 128 -11.61 22.02 -0.55
N ASN A 129 -12.26 22.98 0.13
CA ASN A 129 -12.25 23.04 1.58
C ASN A 129 -12.87 21.78 2.22
N LYS A 130 -14.01 21.30 1.68
CA LYS A 130 -14.62 20.03 2.10
C LYS A 130 -13.67 18.84 1.88
N LEU A 131 -12.92 18.82 0.79
CA LEU A 131 -11.94 17.77 0.48
C LEU A 131 -10.72 17.82 1.40
N GLN A 132 -10.20 19.01 1.69
CA GLN A 132 -9.11 19.21 2.65
C GLN A 132 -9.52 18.80 4.07
N GLN A 133 -10.76 19.09 4.47
CA GLN A 133 -11.34 18.64 5.74
C GLN A 133 -11.52 17.12 5.80
N ALA A 134 -11.99 16.49 4.73
CA ALA A 134 -12.11 15.03 4.63
C ALA A 134 -10.74 14.33 4.68
N LEU A 135 -9.68 14.98 4.21
CA LEU A 135 -8.29 14.52 4.33
C LEU A 135 -7.63 14.84 5.69
N SER A 136 -8.40 15.28 6.69
CA SER A 136 -7.89 15.50 8.04
C SER A 136 -7.71 14.22 8.84
N PRO A 137 -6.69 14.14 9.72
CA PRO A 137 -6.49 12.98 10.58
C PRO A 137 -7.74 12.62 11.39
N GLU A 138 -8.50 13.64 11.81
CA GLU A 138 -9.72 13.50 12.60
C GLU A 138 -10.90 12.97 11.79
N ALA A 139 -11.04 13.39 10.53
CA ALA A 139 -12.07 12.85 9.64
C ALA A 139 -11.75 11.39 9.29
N LEU A 140 -10.49 11.09 8.95
CA LEU A 140 -10.05 9.75 8.57
C LEU A 140 -10.08 8.75 9.72
N ALA A 141 -9.92 9.18 10.98
CA ALA A 141 -10.06 8.30 12.14
C ALA A 141 -11.52 7.96 12.50
N ARG A 142 -12.50 8.67 11.92
CA ARG A 142 -13.94 8.43 12.11
C ARG A 142 -14.53 7.45 11.09
N TYR A 143 -13.78 7.12 10.05
CA TYR A 143 -14.16 6.21 8.97
C TYR A 143 -13.25 4.99 9.00
#